data_AF-A0A0E4BPT7-F1
#
_entry.id   AF-A0A0E4BPT7-F1
#
_cell.length_a   1.000
_cell.length_b   1.000
_cell.length_c   1.000
_cell.angle_alpha   90.00
_cell.angle_beta   90.00
_cell.angle_gamma   90.00
#
_symmetry.space_group_name_H-M   'P 1'
#
loop_
_entity.id
_entity.type
_entity.pdbx_description
1 polymer ?
#
loop_
_entity_poly.entity_id
_entity_poly.type
_entity_poly.pdbx_seq_one_letter_code
_entity_poly.pdbx_strand_id
1 'polypeptide(L)'
;MLTLGLLAAPGLVSAAEAPVGDQAPLQAPDLGVASVGTIAPAKTRFLSLGVGKPGEISLAHQGVLFLDELPEFDPRVLDSLRQPLENGEVSVSRANHRVTYPARFMLVAAMNPCRCGNAFEPGYACKRGRIDRCTGDYQARISGPLMDRIDLRIEVPAVTAADLILPPPAEGSAEVAARVAAARDIQLARYADIGLPNVRTNAEAPASVLEDIAKPDAQGAKLLRDAAETMRLSARGYHRVLRVARTLADLDNADKIGRLHLAEALSYRALAEDVRQMA
;
A
#
# COMPACT_ATOMS: atom_id res chain seq x y z
N MET A 1 9.09 3.42 -0.43
CA MET A 1 7.87 3.10 0.34
C MET A 1 6.98 2.17 -0.46
N LEU A 2 6.80 0.92 0.01
CA LEU A 2 5.86 -0.06 -0.55
C LEU A 2 4.43 0.33 -0.21
N THR A 3 3.50 0.26 -1.16
CA THR A 3 2.06 0.43 -0.85
C THR A 3 1.49 -0.89 -0.34
N LEU A 4 1.00 -0.90 0.90
CA LEU A 4 0.43 -2.08 1.57
C LEU A 4 -1.10 -2.01 1.57
N GLY A 5 -1.75 -2.89 0.81
CA GLY A 5 -3.18 -3.17 0.97
C GLY A 5 -3.36 -4.35 1.92
N LEU A 6 -3.85 -4.11 3.12
CA LEU A 6 -4.37 -5.13 4.01
C LEU A 6 -5.82 -5.47 3.57
N LEU A 7 -6.08 -6.73 3.25
CA LEU A 7 -7.43 -7.26 3.16
C LEU A 7 -7.74 -7.99 4.47
N ALA A 8 -8.85 -7.60 5.09
CA ALA A 8 -9.51 -8.13 6.28
C ALA A 8 -8.90 -7.80 7.66
N ALA A 9 -9.75 -7.33 8.56
CA ALA A 9 -9.65 -7.50 10.01
C ALA A 9 -11.03 -7.19 10.62
N PRO A 10 -11.80 -8.18 11.10
CA PRO A 10 -12.95 -7.91 11.94
C PRO A 10 -12.45 -7.62 13.36
N GLY A 11 -12.41 -6.34 13.73
CA GLY A 11 -12.38 -5.89 15.11
C GLY A 11 -11.01 -5.79 15.79
N LEU A 12 -10.92 -4.74 16.62
CA LEU A 12 -9.91 -4.44 17.65
C LEU A 12 -8.56 -3.90 17.17
N VAL A 13 -8.52 -2.58 16.94
CA VAL A 13 -7.34 -1.77 17.28
C VAL A 13 -7.73 -0.89 18.47
N SER A 14 -7.31 -1.29 19.68
CA SER A 14 -7.37 -0.44 20.87
C SER A 14 -6.29 0.63 20.74
N ALA A 15 -6.70 1.90 20.64
CA ALA A 15 -5.81 3.05 20.61
C ALA A 15 -5.02 3.14 21.93
N ALA A 16 -3.71 2.98 21.86
CA ALA A 16 -2.80 3.34 22.94
C ALA A 16 -2.40 4.81 22.79
N GLU A 17 -2.60 5.59 23.85
CA GLU A 17 -2.34 7.02 23.93
C GLU A 17 -0.85 7.34 23.69
N ALA A 18 -0.58 8.29 22.79
CA ALA A 18 0.72 8.93 22.62
C ALA A 18 0.55 10.46 22.74
N PRO A 19 1.52 11.17 23.36
CA PRO A 19 1.36 12.58 23.72
C PRO A 19 1.47 13.51 22.51
N VAL A 20 0.78 14.63 22.63
CA VAL A 20 0.60 15.70 21.64
C VAL A 20 1.89 16.54 21.48
N GLY A 21 2.41 16.64 20.25
CA GLY A 21 3.45 17.61 19.86
C GLY A 21 4.13 17.27 18.53
N ASP A 22 3.92 18.13 17.53
CA ASP A 22 4.32 18.06 16.11
C ASP A 22 3.79 16.84 15.31
N GLN A 23 3.32 17.12 14.09
CA GLN A 23 2.38 16.29 13.32
C GLN A 23 2.76 14.80 13.26
N ALA A 24 1.80 13.94 13.62
CA ALA A 24 1.98 12.51 13.66
C ALA A 24 2.37 11.94 12.27
N PRO A 25 3.33 11.00 12.19
CA PRO A 25 3.78 10.37 10.94
C PRO A 25 2.70 9.50 10.26
N LEU A 26 1.58 9.29 10.94
CA LEU A 26 0.40 8.57 10.48
C LEU A 26 -0.77 9.55 10.33
N GLN A 27 -1.30 9.68 9.12
CA GLN A 27 -2.54 10.43 8.87
C GLN A 27 -3.67 9.46 8.54
N ALA A 28 -4.76 9.54 9.30
CA ALA A 28 -6.00 8.82 9.07
C ALA A 28 -7.13 9.84 8.84
N PRO A 29 -7.81 9.83 7.68
CA PRO A 29 -8.82 10.84 7.38
C PRO A 29 -10.14 10.56 8.13
N ASP A 30 -10.77 11.61 8.66
CA ASP A 30 -12.11 11.53 9.23
C ASP A 30 -13.13 11.13 8.14
N LEU A 31 -14.05 10.20 8.47
CA LEU A 31 -15.11 9.64 7.60
C LEU A 31 -16.24 10.63 7.23
N GLY A 32 -15.92 11.92 7.11
CA GLY A 32 -16.85 12.99 6.74
C GLY A 32 -16.70 13.37 5.27
N VAL A 33 -17.65 12.94 4.44
CA VAL A 33 -17.88 13.28 3.03
C VAL A 33 -17.22 14.59 2.56
N ALA A 34 -16.09 14.49 1.85
CA ALA A 34 -15.50 15.63 1.13
C ALA A 34 -15.06 15.21 -0.27
N SER A 35 -15.61 15.87 -1.29
CA SER A 35 -15.25 15.67 -2.69
C SER A 35 -14.19 16.68 -3.15
N VAL A 36 -13.30 16.17 -3.99
CA VAL A 36 -12.32 16.85 -4.86
C VAL A 36 -11.35 17.82 -4.17
N GLY A 37 -10.11 17.33 -4.00
CA GLY A 37 -8.92 18.15 -3.74
C GLY A 37 -8.68 18.56 -2.29
N THR A 38 -9.54 18.14 -1.36
CA THR A 38 -9.39 18.46 0.05
C THR A 38 -9.81 17.27 0.88
N ILE A 39 -8.86 16.49 1.36
CA ILE A 39 -9.07 15.83 2.64
C ILE A 39 -8.65 16.92 3.64
N ALA A 40 -9.64 17.59 4.25
CA ALA A 40 -9.43 18.66 5.24
C ALA A 40 -10.09 18.25 6.56
N PRO A 41 -9.54 18.69 7.69
CA PRO A 41 -10.03 18.31 9.00
C PRO A 41 -11.40 18.95 9.31
N ALA A 42 -12.18 18.24 10.11
CA ALA A 42 -13.41 18.74 10.68
C ALA A 42 -13.16 20.04 11.49
N LYS A 43 -13.89 21.10 11.13
CA LYS A 43 -14.16 22.32 11.94
C LYS A 43 -12.99 22.88 12.76
N THR A 44 -12.21 23.81 12.19
CA THR A 44 -11.68 24.94 12.99
C THR A 44 -11.58 26.20 12.13
N ARG A 45 -12.37 27.22 12.47
CA ARG A 45 -12.22 28.58 11.94
C ARG A 45 -10.91 29.16 12.48
N PHE A 46 -9.91 29.30 11.63
CA PHE A 46 -8.81 30.26 11.83
C PHE A 46 -8.49 30.95 10.51
N LEU A 47 -8.67 32.27 10.52
CA LEU A 47 -8.30 33.23 9.48
C LEU A 47 -6.85 32.97 9.01
N SER A 48 -6.63 32.66 7.74
CA SER A 48 -5.38 33.04 7.07
C SER A 48 -5.60 33.19 5.55
N LEU A 49 -4.95 34.21 5.00
CA LEU A 49 -5.10 34.71 3.65
C LEU A 49 -4.66 33.68 2.57
N GLY A 50 -5.53 33.45 1.58
CA GLY A 50 -5.18 33.38 0.15
C GLY A 50 -4.40 32.19 -0.43
N VAL A 51 -3.75 31.35 0.37
CA VAL A 51 -3.06 30.14 -0.14
C VAL A 51 -3.80 28.91 0.38
N GLY A 52 -4.37 28.11 -0.52
CA GLY A 52 -5.18 26.95 -0.15
C GLY A 52 -4.38 25.97 0.71
N LYS A 53 -4.86 25.63 1.91
CA LYS A 53 -4.13 24.77 2.85
C LYS A 53 -3.85 23.38 2.24
N PRO A 54 -2.72 22.73 2.57
CA PRO A 54 -2.46 21.35 2.18
C PRO A 54 -3.55 20.43 2.76
N GLY A 55 -4.00 19.46 1.98
CA GLY A 55 -4.90 18.39 2.46
C GLY A 55 -4.14 17.20 3.02
N GLU A 56 -4.84 16.19 3.55
CA GLU A 56 -4.22 15.03 4.25
C GLU A 56 -3.18 14.29 3.41
N ILE A 57 -3.37 14.21 2.09
CA ILE A 57 -2.42 13.57 1.17
C ILE A 57 -1.05 14.28 1.22
N SER A 58 -1.06 15.62 1.29
CA SER A 58 0.16 16.43 1.37
C SER A 58 0.72 16.48 2.79
N LEU A 59 -0.14 16.40 3.81
CA LEU A 59 0.28 16.26 5.21
C LEU A 59 0.96 14.91 5.48
N ALA A 60 0.57 13.85 4.77
CA ALA A 60 1.22 12.54 4.81
C ALA A 60 2.56 12.48 4.06
N HIS A 61 3.09 13.60 3.54
CA HIS A 61 4.37 13.60 2.83
C HIS A 61 5.52 13.06 3.69
N GLN A 62 6.27 12.10 3.15
CA GLN A 62 7.31 11.30 3.82
C GLN A 62 6.79 10.45 4.99
N GLY A 63 5.47 10.31 5.14
CA GLY A 63 4.81 9.53 6.17
C GLY A 63 3.91 8.44 5.58
N VAL A 64 2.88 8.09 6.36
CA VAL A 64 1.89 7.07 6.02
C VAL A 64 0.51 7.71 5.89
N LEU A 65 -0.16 7.46 4.77
CA LEU A 65 -1.59 7.70 4.60
C LEU A 65 -2.32 6.38 4.85
N PHE A 66 -3.08 6.31 5.95
CA PHE A 66 -3.84 5.12 6.31
C PHE A 66 -5.32 5.30 5.97
N LEU A 67 -5.88 4.36 5.20
CA LEU A 67 -7.29 4.34 4.82
C LEU A 67 -7.95 3.07 5.35
N ASP A 68 -8.74 3.20 6.42
CA ASP A 68 -9.57 2.10 6.90
C ASP A 68 -10.88 2.02 6.10
N GLU A 69 -11.39 0.81 5.88
CA GLU A 69 -12.58 0.57 5.06
C GLU A 69 -12.49 1.16 3.64
N LEU A 70 -11.38 0.89 2.92
CA LEU A 70 -11.06 1.51 1.62
C LEU A 70 -12.23 1.62 0.62
N PRO A 71 -13.05 0.57 0.39
CA PRO A 71 -14.19 0.66 -0.52
C PRO A 71 -15.26 1.66 -0.08
N GLU A 72 -15.34 2.04 1.20
CA GLU A 72 -16.37 2.96 1.71
C GLU A 72 -16.15 4.42 1.29
N PHE A 73 -14.93 4.78 0.91
CA PHE A 73 -14.64 6.09 0.34
C PHE A 73 -15.36 6.31 -1.01
N ASP A 74 -15.56 7.59 -1.36
CA ASP A 74 -16.09 7.97 -2.66
C ASP A 74 -15.10 7.55 -3.77
N PRO A 75 -15.55 6.84 -4.83
CA PRO A 75 -14.67 6.38 -5.89
C PRO A 75 -13.84 7.49 -6.55
N ARG A 76 -14.36 8.72 -6.64
CA ARG A 76 -13.63 9.86 -7.20
C ARG A 76 -12.48 10.31 -6.30
N VAL A 77 -12.63 10.17 -4.99
CA VAL A 77 -11.57 10.46 -4.01
C VAL A 77 -10.46 9.39 -4.14
N LEU A 78 -10.84 8.12 -4.20
CA LEU A 78 -9.89 7.02 -4.44
C LEU A 78 -9.14 7.19 -5.77
N ASP A 79 -9.84 7.52 -6.84
CA ASP A 79 -9.25 7.75 -8.15
C ASP A 79 -8.33 8.99 -8.20
N SER A 80 -8.49 9.92 -7.26
CA SER A 80 -7.58 11.07 -7.13
C SER A 80 -6.23 10.71 -6.52
N LEU A 81 -6.12 9.59 -5.79
CA LEU A 81 -4.85 9.10 -5.22
C LEU A 81 -3.87 8.61 -6.30
N ARG A 82 -4.39 8.27 -7.47
CA ARG A 82 -3.67 7.69 -8.59
C ARG A 82 -2.45 8.51 -9.02
N GLN A 83 -2.63 9.81 -9.18
CA GLN A 83 -1.54 10.71 -9.56
C GLN A 83 -0.48 10.82 -8.46
N PRO A 84 -0.81 11.22 -7.21
CA PRO A 84 0.17 11.31 -6.13
C PRO A 84 0.93 9.99 -5.86
N LEU A 85 0.28 8.83 -6.01
CA LEU A 85 0.97 7.52 -5.91
C LEU A 85 2.01 7.26 -7.01
N GLU A 86 1.91 7.96 -8.15
CA GLU A 86 2.86 7.81 -9.27
C GLU A 86 3.95 8.89 -9.25
N ASN A 87 3.59 10.16 -9.06
CA ASN A 87 4.53 11.29 -9.18
C ASN A 87 4.95 11.89 -7.84
N GLY A 88 4.28 11.53 -6.74
CA GLY A 88 4.56 12.08 -5.42
C GLY A 88 4.19 13.54 -5.25
N GLU A 89 3.25 14.08 -6.05
CA GLU A 89 2.83 15.48 -6.03
C GLU A 89 1.32 15.64 -6.31
N VAL A 90 0.71 16.66 -5.71
CA VAL A 90 -0.69 17.04 -5.95
C VAL A 90 -0.76 18.48 -6.42
N SER A 91 -1.40 18.72 -7.56
CA SER A 91 -1.65 20.05 -8.10
C SER A 91 -3.08 20.48 -7.78
N VAL A 92 -3.25 21.59 -7.06
CA VAL A 92 -4.55 22.20 -6.78
C VAL A 92 -4.69 23.47 -7.61
N SER A 93 -5.72 23.52 -8.45
CA SER A 93 -6.07 24.69 -9.26
C SER A 93 -7.36 25.32 -8.73
N ARG A 94 -7.30 26.58 -8.28
CA ARG A 94 -8.44 27.36 -7.78
C ARG A 94 -8.46 28.73 -8.45
N ALA A 95 -9.57 29.06 -9.13
CA ALA A 95 -9.93 30.34 -9.73
C ALA A 95 -8.83 31.09 -10.54
N ASN A 96 -7.72 31.50 -9.92
CA ASN A 96 -6.58 32.18 -10.54
C ASN A 96 -5.19 31.67 -10.10
N HIS A 97 -5.11 30.59 -9.31
CA HIS A 97 -3.86 30.10 -8.73
C HIS A 97 -3.74 28.58 -8.91
N ARG A 98 -2.55 28.14 -9.36
CA ARG A 98 -2.15 26.74 -9.40
C ARG A 98 -1.01 26.55 -8.40
N VAL A 99 -1.23 25.70 -7.41
CA VAL A 99 -0.21 25.37 -6.40
C VAL A 99 0.03 23.87 -6.44
N THR A 100 1.30 23.47 -6.43
CA THR A 100 1.71 22.07 -6.36
C THR A 100 2.25 21.80 -4.96
N TYR A 101 1.74 20.76 -4.32
CA TYR A 101 2.19 20.29 -3.01
C TYR A 101 2.89 18.93 -3.15
N PRO A 102 3.97 18.69 -2.37
CA PRO A 102 4.59 17.38 -2.30
C PRO A 102 3.64 16.38 -1.61
N ALA A 103 3.69 15.13 -2.06
CA ALA A 103 2.77 14.05 -1.68
C ALA A 103 3.39 12.66 -1.83
N ARG A 104 4.69 12.50 -1.55
CA ARG A 104 5.35 11.18 -1.44
C ARG A 104 4.98 10.51 -0.12
N PHE A 105 3.95 9.67 -0.08
CA PHE A 105 3.53 8.93 1.12
C PHE A 105 3.53 7.42 0.86
N MET A 106 3.58 6.63 1.94
CA MET A 106 3.21 5.23 1.93
C MET A 106 1.69 5.12 2.09
N LEU A 107 1.00 4.54 1.11
CA LEU A 107 -0.40 4.19 1.30
C LEU A 107 -0.49 2.85 2.03
N VAL A 108 -1.20 2.86 3.15
CA VAL A 108 -1.65 1.66 3.84
C VAL A 108 -3.18 1.68 3.83
N ALA A 109 -3.81 0.62 3.35
CA ALA A 109 -5.27 0.58 3.31
C ALA A 109 -5.79 -0.75 3.85
N ALA A 110 -6.90 -0.71 4.56
CA ALA A 110 -7.60 -1.89 5.06
C ALA A 110 -8.99 -1.98 4.41
N MET A 111 -9.49 -3.19 4.16
CA MET A 111 -10.87 -3.40 3.74
C MET A 111 -11.42 -4.76 4.14
N ASN A 112 -12.72 -4.82 4.41
CA ASN A 112 -13.42 -6.08 4.60
C ASN A 112 -13.60 -6.82 3.25
N PRO A 113 -13.81 -8.15 3.25
CA PRO A 113 -14.10 -8.88 2.01
C PRO A 113 -15.50 -8.55 1.45
N CYS A 114 -16.44 -8.20 2.32
CA CYS A 114 -17.77 -7.67 2.02
C CYS A 114 -18.14 -6.56 3.01
N ARG A 115 -19.17 -5.77 2.71
CA ARG A 115 -19.78 -4.84 3.67
C ARG A 115 -20.39 -5.53 4.92
N CYS A 116 -20.53 -6.84 4.90
CA CYS A 116 -21.00 -7.64 6.02
C CYS A 116 -19.88 -8.13 6.97
N GLY A 117 -18.60 -8.00 6.59
CA GLY A 117 -17.46 -8.57 7.33
C GLY A 117 -17.26 -10.07 7.14
N ASN A 118 -18.34 -10.86 7.11
CA ASN A 118 -18.29 -12.32 7.29
C ASN A 118 -18.19 -13.13 5.97
N ALA A 119 -17.75 -12.50 4.87
CA ALA A 119 -17.58 -13.25 3.63
C ALA A 119 -16.47 -14.28 3.78
N PHE A 120 -16.68 -15.46 3.17
CA PHE A 120 -15.78 -16.62 3.24
C PHE A 120 -15.68 -17.32 4.60
N GLU A 121 -16.45 -16.91 5.61
CA GLU A 121 -16.61 -17.69 6.83
C GLU A 121 -17.34 -19.02 6.54
N PRO A 122 -16.79 -20.17 6.96
CA PRO A 122 -17.44 -21.45 6.77
C PRO A 122 -18.85 -21.47 7.36
N GLY A 123 -19.86 -21.76 6.52
CA GLY A 123 -21.26 -21.84 6.95
C GLY A 123 -22.00 -20.51 7.03
N TYR A 124 -21.37 -19.38 6.70
CA TYR A 124 -22.06 -18.08 6.67
C TYR A 124 -22.90 -17.90 5.40
N ALA A 125 -24.18 -17.57 5.57
CA ALA A 125 -25.09 -17.20 4.49
C ALA A 125 -25.36 -15.68 4.52
N CYS A 126 -24.93 -14.97 3.48
CA CYS A 126 -25.08 -13.52 3.42
C CYS A 126 -26.56 -13.11 3.26
N LYS A 127 -27.04 -12.23 4.15
CA LYS A 127 -28.40 -11.68 4.09
C LYS A 127 -28.66 -10.81 2.85
N ARG A 128 -27.62 -10.41 2.12
CA ARG A 128 -27.70 -9.51 0.95
C ARG A 128 -27.74 -10.24 -0.39
N GLY A 129 -27.82 -11.57 -0.36
CA GLY A 129 -27.87 -12.40 -1.56
C GLY A 129 -26.64 -13.28 -1.68
N ARG A 130 -26.32 -13.68 -2.92
CA ARG A 130 -25.17 -14.55 -3.18
C ARG A 130 -23.86 -13.84 -2.80
N ILE A 131 -22.96 -14.60 -2.17
CA ILE A 131 -21.73 -14.06 -1.58
C ILE A 131 -20.82 -13.46 -2.65
N ASP A 132 -20.69 -14.12 -3.80
CA ASP A 132 -19.93 -13.70 -4.99
C ASP A 132 -20.36 -12.32 -5.50
N ARG A 133 -21.66 -12.08 -5.61
CA ARG A 133 -22.18 -10.76 -6.00
C ARG A 133 -21.89 -9.72 -4.93
N CYS A 134 -22.11 -10.06 -3.66
CA CYS A 134 -21.91 -9.11 -2.56
C CYS A 134 -20.45 -8.67 -2.41
N THR A 135 -19.50 -9.59 -2.58
CA THR A 135 -18.06 -9.30 -2.54
C THR A 135 -17.64 -8.55 -3.80
N GLY A 136 -18.09 -9.00 -4.98
CA GLY A 136 -17.82 -8.35 -6.26
C GLY A 136 -18.27 -6.90 -6.29
N ASP A 137 -19.52 -6.61 -5.92
CA ASP A 137 -20.08 -5.25 -5.89
C ASP A 137 -19.33 -4.34 -4.91
N TYR A 138 -18.92 -4.89 -3.75
CA TYR A 138 -18.19 -4.14 -2.73
C TYR A 138 -16.79 -3.76 -3.21
N GLN A 139 -16.06 -4.73 -3.77
CA GLN A 139 -14.69 -4.52 -4.26
C GLN A 139 -14.65 -3.71 -5.55
N ALA A 140 -15.69 -3.78 -6.39
CA ALA A 140 -15.81 -3.00 -7.63
C ALA A 140 -15.83 -1.48 -7.39
N ARG A 141 -16.05 -1.02 -6.15
CA ARG A 141 -15.89 0.39 -5.77
C ARG A 141 -14.44 0.89 -5.89
N ILE A 142 -13.46 -0.03 -5.92
CA ILE A 142 -12.06 0.30 -6.13
C ILE A 142 -11.71 0.07 -7.60
N SER A 143 -11.24 1.11 -8.27
CA SER A 143 -10.91 1.03 -9.69
C SER A 143 -9.70 0.11 -9.93
N GLY A 144 -9.74 -0.67 -11.02
CA GLY A 144 -8.60 -1.46 -11.47
C GLY A 144 -7.29 -0.64 -11.58
N PRO A 145 -7.31 0.57 -12.18
CA PRO A 145 -6.14 1.44 -12.23
C PRO A 145 -5.59 1.90 -10.87
N LEU A 146 -6.40 1.96 -9.82
CA LEU A 146 -5.92 2.21 -8.46
C LEU A 146 -5.36 0.93 -7.84
N MET A 147 -6.03 -0.21 -8.02
CA MET A 147 -5.52 -1.51 -7.56
C MET A 147 -4.17 -1.87 -8.16
N ASP A 148 -3.96 -1.54 -9.44
CA ASP A 148 -2.67 -1.68 -10.13
C ASP A 148 -1.58 -0.79 -9.54
N ARG A 149 -1.94 0.15 -8.63
CA ARG A 149 -1.01 1.01 -7.90
C ARG A 149 -0.59 0.47 -6.52
N ILE A 150 -1.19 -0.63 -6.08
CA ILE A 150 -0.87 -1.29 -4.81
C ILE A 150 0.22 -2.35 -5.07
N ASP A 151 1.34 -2.25 -4.35
CA ASP A 151 2.46 -3.19 -4.50
C ASP A 151 2.16 -4.53 -3.84
N LEU A 152 1.58 -4.48 -2.63
CA LEU A 152 1.36 -5.65 -1.78
C LEU A 152 -0.12 -5.76 -1.42
N ARG A 153 -0.67 -6.97 -1.57
CA ARG A 153 -2.02 -7.32 -1.11
C ARG A 153 -1.91 -8.53 -0.20
N ILE A 154 -2.27 -8.34 1.06
CA ILE A 154 -2.16 -9.39 2.09
C ILE A 154 -3.55 -9.68 2.62
N GLU A 155 -3.96 -10.94 2.54
CA GLU A 155 -5.15 -11.41 3.24
C GLU A 155 -4.78 -11.72 4.69
N VAL A 156 -5.50 -11.13 5.62
CA VAL A 156 -5.32 -11.31 7.05
C VAL A 156 -6.52 -12.08 7.58
N PRO A 157 -6.34 -13.33 8.02
CA PRO A 157 -7.45 -14.12 8.54
C PRO A 157 -8.00 -13.52 9.84
N ALA A 158 -9.24 -13.84 10.15
CA ALA A 158 -9.83 -13.48 11.44
C ALA A 158 -9.02 -14.13 12.58
N VAL A 159 -8.73 -13.35 13.63
CA VAL A 159 -8.04 -13.84 14.82
C VAL A 159 -8.95 -14.82 15.55
N THR A 160 -8.49 -16.06 15.73
CA THR A 160 -9.24 -17.07 16.48
C THR A 160 -9.00 -16.93 17.98
N ALA A 161 -9.89 -17.49 18.80
CA ALA A 161 -9.68 -17.55 20.25
C ALA A 161 -8.41 -18.34 20.62
N ALA A 162 -8.00 -19.30 19.78
CA ALA A 162 -6.75 -20.05 19.99
C ALA A 162 -5.52 -19.18 19.72
N ASP A 163 -5.57 -18.27 18.73
CA ASP A 163 -4.47 -17.37 18.41
C ASP A 163 -4.16 -16.40 19.55
N LEU A 164 -5.17 -16.01 20.33
CA LEU A 164 -5.02 -15.15 21.50
C LEU A 164 -4.26 -15.82 22.66
N ILE A 165 -4.09 -17.14 22.63
CA ILE A 165 -3.38 -17.93 23.66
C ILE A 165 -1.95 -18.27 23.20
N LEU A 166 -1.60 -18.00 21.94
CA LEU A 166 -0.25 -18.23 21.43
C LEU A 166 0.78 -17.41 22.21
N PRO A 167 2.02 -17.93 22.35
CA PRO A 167 3.10 -17.14 22.90
C PRO A 167 3.33 -15.87 22.07
N PRO A 168 3.88 -14.81 22.68
CA PRO A 168 4.23 -13.60 21.96
C PRO A 168 5.08 -13.91 20.71
N PRO A 169 4.99 -13.08 19.66
CA PRO A 169 5.82 -13.24 18.48
C PRO A 169 7.30 -13.35 18.84
N ALA A 170 8.02 -14.22 18.12
CA ALA A 170 9.46 -14.41 18.33
C ALA A 170 10.30 -13.16 18.03
N GLU A 171 9.74 -12.21 17.28
CA GLU A 171 10.39 -10.97 16.89
C GLU A 171 9.48 -9.77 17.24
N GLY A 172 10.03 -8.77 17.92
CA GLY A 172 9.35 -7.53 18.25
C GLY A 172 9.59 -6.43 17.21
N SER A 173 8.95 -5.28 17.41
CA SER A 173 9.09 -4.15 16.49
C SER A 173 10.51 -3.58 16.45
N ALA A 174 11.30 -3.74 17.52
CA ALA A 174 12.67 -3.23 17.57
C ALA A 174 13.61 -4.00 16.64
N GLU A 175 13.51 -5.33 16.64
CA GLU A 175 14.27 -6.22 15.77
C GLU A 175 13.90 -6.01 14.29
N VAL A 176 12.58 -5.91 14.01
CA VAL A 176 12.10 -5.59 12.65
C VAL A 176 12.60 -4.22 12.20
N ALA A 177 12.57 -3.21 13.06
CA ALA A 177 13.05 -1.87 12.74
C ALA A 177 14.55 -1.86 12.40
N ALA A 178 15.36 -2.63 13.14
CA ALA A 178 16.79 -2.78 12.85
C ALA A 178 17.03 -3.46 11.48
N ARG A 179 16.29 -4.53 11.16
CA ARG A 179 16.37 -5.19 9.85
C ARG A 179 15.97 -4.25 8.70
N VAL A 180 14.91 -3.48 8.88
CA VAL A 180 14.46 -2.48 7.89
C VAL A 180 15.48 -1.35 7.71
N ALA A 181 16.12 -0.89 8.80
CA ALA A 181 17.16 0.13 8.72
C ALA A 181 18.37 -0.35 7.90
N ALA A 182 18.87 -1.56 8.17
CA ALA A 182 19.97 -2.15 7.42
C ALA A 182 19.66 -2.28 5.91
N ALA A 183 18.46 -2.74 5.56
CA ALA A 183 18.03 -2.82 4.17
C ALA A 183 17.96 -1.44 3.49
N ARG A 184 17.58 -0.38 4.22
CA ARG A 184 17.55 0.99 3.70
C ARG A 184 18.96 1.55 3.50
N ASP A 185 19.90 1.24 4.37
CA ASP A 185 21.30 1.66 4.21
C ASP A 185 21.92 1.05 2.95
N ILE A 186 21.63 -0.24 2.68
CA ILE A 186 22.00 -0.91 1.43
C ILE A 186 21.42 -0.19 0.21
N GLN A 187 20.14 0.21 0.27
CA GLN A 187 19.48 0.92 -0.83
C GLN A 187 20.09 2.31 -1.04
N LEU A 188 20.32 3.07 0.02
CA LEU A 188 20.93 4.40 -0.04
C LEU A 188 22.32 4.35 -0.69
N ALA A 189 23.16 3.41 -0.25
CA ALA A 189 24.49 3.20 -0.83
C ALA A 189 24.40 2.84 -2.33
N ARG A 190 23.57 1.85 -2.68
CA ARG A 190 23.36 1.44 -4.07
C ARG A 190 22.93 2.60 -4.98
N TYR A 191 21.98 3.42 -4.54
CA TYR A 191 21.48 4.53 -5.35
C TYR A 191 22.49 5.67 -5.45
N ALA A 192 23.27 5.94 -4.40
CA ALA A 192 24.36 6.90 -4.47
C ALA A 192 25.43 6.46 -5.50
N ASP A 193 25.82 5.18 -5.48
CA ASP A 193 26.85 4.62 -6.37
C ASP A 193 26.49 4.68 -7.86
N ILE A 194 25.19 4.58 -8.18
CA ILE A 194 24.69 4.67 -9.57
C ILE A 194 24.26 6.09 -9.96
N GLY A 195 24.62 7.11 -9.17
CA GLY A 195 24.39 8.52 -9.50
C GLY A 195 22.96 9.02 -9.22
N LEU A 196 22.21 8.36 -8.34
CA LEU A 196 20.85 8.71 -7.95
C LEU A 196 20.74 9.01 -6.44
N PRO A 197 21.49 10.00 -5.90
CA PRO A 197 21.56 10.25 -4.45
C PRO A 197 20.23 10.69 -3.81
N ASN A 198 19.26 11.10 -4.63
CA ASN A 198 17.92 11.51 -4.18
C ASN A 198 16.93 10.33 -4.08
N VAL A 199 17.31 9.13 -4.54
CA VAL A 199 16.47 7.93 -4.45
C VAL A 199 16.81 7.21 -3.16
N ARG A 200 15.83 7.14 -2.25
CA ARG A 200 16.06 6.60 -0.90
C ARG A 200 15.66 5.15 -0.75
N THR A 201 14.72 4.70 -1.57
CA THR A 201 14.16 3.35 -1.49
C THR A 201 13.88 2.76 -2.86
N ASN A 202 13.78 1.44 -2.94
CA ASN A 202 13.43 0.72 -4.18
C ASN A 202 12.08 1.16 -4.79
N ALA A 203 11.17 1.76 -4.01
CA ALA A 203 9.91 2.25 -4.55
C ALA A 203 10.02 3.60 -5.28
N GLU A 204 11.08 4.36 -5.01
CA GLU A 204 11.38 5.62 -5.69
C GLU A 204 12.24 5.41 -6.94
N ALA A 205 12.76 4.19 -7.13
CA ALA A 205 13.66 3.87 -8.23
C ALA A 205 12.93 3.92 -9.59
N PRO A 206 13.52 4.57 -10.60
CA PRO A 206 13.03 4.51 -11.97
C PRO A 206 12.93 3.06 -12.47
N ALA A 207 11.94 2.77 -13.32
CA ALA A 207 11.72 1.43 -13.84
C ALA A 207 12.95 0.86 -14.58
N SER A 208 13.64 1.68 -15.38
CA SER A 208 14.86 1.28 -16.08
C SER A 208 15.98 0.87 -15.12
N VAL A 209 16.12 1.58 -14.00
CA VAL A 209 17.11 1.27 -12.97
C VAL A 209 16.75 -0.03 -12.25
N LEU A 210 15.46 -0.25 -11.95
CA LEU A 210 14.97 -1.49 -11.36
C LEU A 210 15.31 -2.72 -12.21
N GLU A 211 15.22 -2.62 -13.53
CA GLU A 211 15.59 -3.72 -14.45
C GLU A 211 17.06 -4.13 -14.33
N ASP A 212 17.93 -3.21 -13.92
CA ASP A 212 19.35 -3.48 -13.72
C ASP A 212 19.68 -4.02 -12.32
N ILE A 213 19.14 -3.39 -11.28
CA ILE A 213 19.46 -3.76 -9.89
C ILE A 213 18.67 -4.98 -9.38
N ALA A 214 17.57 -5.30 -10.04
CA ALA A 214 16.68 -6.40 -9.69
C ALA A 214 16.81 -7.59 -10.65
N LYS A 215 17.97 -7.76 -11.29
CA LYS A 215 18.24 -8.94 -12.13
C LYS A 215 18.24 -10.20 -11.27
N PRO A 216 17.30 -11.13 -11.49
CA PRO A 216 17.26 -12.37 -10.74
C PRO A 216 18.33 -13.35 -11.19
N ASP A 217 18.63 -14.33 -10.35
CA ASP A 217 19.41 -15.49 -10.76
C ASP A 217 18.68 -16.35 -11.80
N ALA A 218 19.34 -17.39 -12.31
CA ALA A 218 18.76 -18.25 -13.35
C ALA A 218 17.43 -18.91 -12.94
N GLN A 219 17.30 -19.30 -11.67
CA GLN A 219 16.08 -19.94 -11.15
C GLN A 219 14.94 -18.94 -10.99
N GLY A 220 15.25 -17.75 -10.48
CA GLY A 220 14.32 -16.62 -10.36
C GLY A 220 13.86 -16.12 -11.72
N ALA A 221 14.77 -15.99 -12.70
CA ALA A 221 14.43 -15.61 -14.07
C ALA A 221 13.47 -16.61 -14.72
N LYS A 222 13.64 -17.91 -14.45
CA LYS A 222 12.70 -18.94 -14.89
C LYS A 222 11.33 -18.76 -14.22
N LEU A 223 11.28 -18.67 -12.90
CA LEU A 223 10.03 -18.48 -12.15
C LEU A 223 9.26 -17.25 -12.62
N LEU A 224 9.96 -16.13 -12.85
CA LEU A 224 9.35 -14.88 -13.27
C LEU A 224 8.75 -14.98 -14.68
N ARG A 225 9.38 -15.73 -15.61
CA ARG A 225 8.81 -16.02 -16.93
C ARG A 225 7.55 -16.89 -16.83
N ASP A 226 7.64 -18.00 -16.09
CA ASP A 226 6.53 -18.92 -15.90
C ASP A 226 5.32 -18.19 -15.26
N ALA A 227 5.58 -17.32 -14.29
CA ALA A 227 4.57 -16.47 -13.67
C ALA A 227 3.99 -15.42 -14.63
N ALA A 228 4.82 -14.78 -15.47
CA ALA A 228 4.35 -13.82 -16.46
C ALA A 228 3.34 -14.44 -17.45
N GLU A 229 3.58 -15.68 -17.86
CA GLU A 229 2.68 -16.44 -18.75
C GLU A 229 1.39 -16.86 -18.03
N THR A 230 1.51 -17.42 -16.82
CA THR A 230 0.37 -18.02 -16.11
C THR A 230 -0.55 -16.95 -15.48
N MET A 231 0.03 -15.93 -14.88
CA MET A 231 -0.67 -14.85 -14.17
C MET A 231 -0.96 -13.64 -15.08
N ARG A 232 -0.55 -13.68 -16.36
CA ARG A 232 -0.73 -12.59 -17.34
C ARG A 232 -0.28 -11.22 -16.79
N LEU A 233 0.89 -11.19 -16.15
CA LEU A 233 1.40 -9.99 -15.48
C LEU A 233 1.53 -8.85 -16.50
N SER A 234 0.90 -7.69 -16.22
CA SER A 234 1.17 -6.47 -16.99
C SER A 234 2.61 -6.00 -16.77
N ALA A 235 3.14 -5.14 -17.66
CA ALA A 235 4.47 -4.55 -17.49
C ALA A 235 4.64 -3.84 -16.13
N ARG A 236 3.60 -3.11 -15.68
CA ARG A 236 3.57 -2.49 -14.35
C ARG A 236 3.64 -3.53 -13.25
N GLY A 237 2.88 -4.60 -13.40
CA GLY A 237 2.86 -5.73 -12.49
C GLY A 237 4.21 -6.43 -12.36
N TYR A 238 4.90 -6.62 -13.48
CA TYR A 238 6.24 -7.17 -13.54
C TYR A 238 7.25 -6.30 -12.76
N HIS A 239 7.27 -4.99 -13.00
CA HIS A 239 8.18 -4.08 -12.27
C HIS A 239 7.88 -4.00 -10.78
N ARG A 240 6.62 -4.14 -10.36
CA ARG A 240 6.25 -4.22 -8.94
C ARG A 240 6.81 -5.47 -8.28
N VAL A 241 6.69 -6.63 -8.93
CA VAL A 241 7.27 -7.88 -8.43
C VAL A 241 8.78 -7.73 -8.26
N LEU A 242 9.48 -7.17 -9.25
CA LEU A 242 10.93 -6.93 -9.15
C LEU A 242 11.30 -5.98 -8.00
N ARG A 243 10.54 -4.90 -7.81
CA ARG A 243 10.73 -3.94 -6.72
C ARG A 243 10.58 -4.57 -5.34
N VAL A 244 9.54 -5.39 -5.17
CA VAL A 244 9.29 -6.13 -3.92
C VAL A 244 10.42 -7.13 -3.71
N ALA A 245 10.75 -7.94 -4.72
CA ALA A 245 11.80 -8.95 -4.65
C ALA A 245 13.19 -8.35 -4.36
N ARG A 246 13.52 -7.17 -4.90
CA ARG A 246 14.76 -6.44 -4.57
C ARG A 246 14.77 -6.01 -3.11
N THR A 247 13.62 -5.59 -2.59
CA THR A 247 13.48 -5.19 -1.18
C THR A 247 13.60 -6.38 -0.25
N LEU A 248 13.03 -7.54 -0.60
CA LEU A 248 13.21 -8.79 0.13
C LEU A 248 14.69 -9.23 0.14
N ALA A 249 15.36 -9.17 -1.01
CA ALA A 249 16.80 -9.44 -1.07
C ALA A 249 17.62 -8.48 -0.19
N ASP A 250 17.23 -7.21 -0.10
CA ASP A 250 17.89 -6.23 0.78
C ASP A 250 17.65 -6.54 2.27
N LEU A 251 16.45 -7.03 2.63
CA LEU A 251 16.14 -7.48 4.00
C LEU A 251 16.93 -8.73 4.39
N ASP A 252 17.21 -9.61 3.43
CA ASP A 252 18.03 -10.82 3.62
C ASP A 252 19.53 -10.56 3.47
N ASN A 253 19.94 -9.30 3.25
CA ASN A 253 21.32 -8.90 2.97
C ASN A 253 21.95 -9.71 1.80
N ALA A 254 21.15 -9.99 0.77
CA ALA A 254 21.53 -10.76 -0.40
C ALA A 254 21.85 -9.86 -1.60
N ASP A 255 23.02 -10.06 -2.21
CA ASP A 255 23.43 -9.28 -3.38
C ASP A 255 22.49 -9.48 -4.59
N LYS A 256 22.03 -10.72 -4.80
CA LYS A 256 21.19 -11.10 -5.94
C LYS A 256 19.78 -11.49 -5.51
N ILE A 257 18.83 -11.28 -6.42
CA ILE A 257 17.46 -11.76 -6.23
C ILE A 257 17.41 -13.26 -6.58
N GLY A 258 17.19 -14.09 -5.56
CA GLY A 258 16.97 -15.52 -5.73
C GLY A 258 15.50 -15.89 -6.00
N ARG A 259 15.27 -17.18 -6.25
CA ARG A 259 13.92 -17.73 -6.45
C ARG A 259 12.97 -17.46 -5.27
N LEU A 260 13.45 -17.53 -4.03
CA LEU A 260 12.61 -17.34 -2.83
C LEU A 260 12.05 -15.92 -2.75
N HIS A 261 12.89 -14.90 -2.93
CA HIS A 261 12.44 -13.51 -2.94
C HIS A 261 11.38 -13.25 -4.02
N LEU A 262 11.52 -13.87 -5.19
CA LEU A 262 10.53 -13.74 -6.27
C LEU A 262 9.24 -14.49 -5.97
N ALA A 263 9.33 -15.71 -5.41
CA ALA A 263 8.16 -16.48 -5.03
C ALA A 263 7.31 -15.73 -4.00
N GLU A 264 7.95 -15.13 -3.00
CA GLU A 264 7.27 -14.33 -1.98
C GLU A 264 6.70 -13.02 -2.55
N ALA A 265 7.46 -12.32 -3.40
CA ALA A 265 6.95 -11.13 -4.08
C ALA A 265 5.71 -11.44 -4.95
N LEU A 266 5.69 -12.60 -5.60
CA LEU A 266 4.55 -13.07 -6.40
C LEU A 266 3.35 -13.47 -5.52
N SER A 267 3.56 -14.08 -4.34
CA SER A 267 2.46 -14.46 -3.45
C SER A 267 1.68 -13.24 -2.95
N TYR A 268 2.36 -12.12 -2.67
CA TYR A 268 1.68 -10.86 -2.33
C TYR A 268 0.83 -10.27 -3.46
N ARG A 269 0.93 -10.82 -4.68
CA ARG A 269 0.19 -10.38 -5.85
C ARG A 269 -0.90 -11.36 -6.27
N ALA A 270 -0.60 -12.66 -6.26
CA ALA A 270 -1.48 -13.76 -6.66
C ALA A 270 -2.78 -13.79 -5.83
N LEU A 271 -2.68 -13.51 -4.53
CA LEU A 271 -3.81 -13.45 -3.59
C LEU A 271 -4.96 -12.54 -4.03
N ALA A 272 -4.74 -11.65 -5.00
CA ALA A 272 -5.79 -10.76 -5.46
C ALA A 272 -5.97 -10.71 -6.98
N GLU A 273 -5.49 -11.74 -7.68
CA GLU A 273 -6.05 -12.18 -8.96
C GLU A 273 -7.08 -13.32 -8.74
N ASP A 274 -6.87 -14.18 -7.74
CA ASP A 274 -7.83 -15.24 -7.36
C ASP A 274 -9.20 -14.68 -6.99
N VAL A 275 -9.24 -13.54 -6.30
CA VAL A 275 -10.49 -12.83 -5.95
C VAL A 275 -11.26 -12.36 -7.20
N ARG A 276 -10.58 -12.08 -8.32
CA ARG A 276 -11.23 -11.74 -9.59
C ARG A 276 -11.67 -12.97 -10.39
N GLN A 277 -10.99 -14.11 -10.23
CA GLN A 277 -11.33 -15.36 -10.91
C GLN A 277 -12.43 -16.16 -10.20
N MET A 278 -12.65 -15.90 -8.90
CA MET A 278 -13.76 -16.45 -8.12
C MET A 278 -15.07 -15.63 -8.25
N ALA A 279 -15.07 -14.53 -8.99
CA ALA A 279 -16.23 -13.68 -9.31
C ALA A 279 -16.76 -13.96 -10.73
#